data_AF-A0AAW9DNF1-F1
#
_entry.id   AF-A0AAW9DNF1-F1
#
_cell.length_a   1.000
_cell.length_b   1.000
_cell.length_c   1.000
_cell.angle_alpha   90.00
_cell.angle_beta   90.00
_cell.angle_gamma   90.00
#
_symmetry.space_group_name_H-M   'P 1'
#
loop_
_entity.id
_entity.type
_entity.pdbx_description
1 polymer ?
#
loop_
_entity_poly.entity_id
_entity_poly.type
_entity_poly.pdbx_seq_one_letter_code
_entity_poly.pdbx_strand_id
1 'polypeptide(L)'
;MPAETSGGRPFYVFDRQFYVERYVDIGQLLQQDPGFDVERHFWDHGADEGRVPSLAFNPHHVTHHLTRLLGIRVTGRAAIDAYFNLPEADRFIPNGWFNPWSFKQLYKQQFRQIQTLFPDIRELNDYQTFIFYLENVYAQRVAPNGLFAEDEYRAAHPDVAAAIGAGKLSSGFYHFATRNPPQAGTLPDYDPQPLGYGGAWMAEQSFVLSDHAEIGKALWWFDEGFYLTVYPDVHAMKRRGIIRSGLEHFMVCGEREGRLPHPALASLATRKPDVGLRAALAAMPRATGKIGLDVAAATAALLRGQPHTAPPRLIDEALWRSVARPAVDCTIDAAAYLKANPDLAGHVALHEAQDHWRDCGLIEQRLVPGTNIFANRVLHLEDLGRYCAGGVNLFGPLSVASGLGAAARGYRDAMRAAGITVDEYDVAGATQPGKGFDPQESPHFP
;
A
#
# COMPACT_ATOMS: atom_id res chain seq x y z
N MET A 1 -29.37 3.13 -26.66
CA MET A 1 -28.56 4.21 -27.24
C MET A 1 -28.78 5.44 -26.38
N PRO A 2 -27.90 5.79 -25.43
CA PRO A 2 -28.01 7.08 -24.77
C PRO A 2 -27.80 8.16 -25.85
N ALA A 3 -28.77 9.05 -25.98
CA ALA A 3 -28.82 10.09 -26.98
C ALA A 3 -27.57 10.99 -26.91
N GLU A 4 -27.03 11.33 -28.08
CA GLU A 4 -26.08 12.43 -28.22
C GLU A 4 -26.65 13.67 -27.51
N THR A 5 -25.92 14.24 -26.56
CA THR A 5 -26.32 15.51 -25.95
C THR A 5 -26.02 16.66 -26.90
N SER A 6 -26.65 17.81 -26.64
CA SER A 6 -26.53 19.05 -27.42
C SER A 6 -25.06 19.39 -27.72
N GLY A 7 -24.65 19.21 -28.98
CA GLY A 7 -23.28 19.45 -29.44
C GLY A 7 -22.52 18.22 -29.98
N GLY A 8 -23.17 17.05 -30.09
CA GLY A 8 -22.58 15.85 -30.71
C GLY A 8 -21.49 15.18 -29.86
N ARG A 9 -21.44 15.51 -28.55
CA ARG A 9 -20.52 14.91 -27.58
C ARG A 9 -21.17 13.68 -26.91
N PRO A 10 -20.37 12.71 -26.43
CA PRO A 10 -20.91 11.56 -25.69
C PRO A 10 -21.62 12.00 -24.39
N PHE A 11 -22.68 11.27 -24.04
CA PHE A 11 -23.54 11.55 -22.87
C PHE A 11 -22.81 11.68 -21.53
N TYR A 12 -21.65 11.05 -21.39
CA TYR A 12 -20.88 11.03 -20.14
C TYR A 12 -20.04 12.29 -19.92
N VAL A 13 -19.89 13.16 -20.94
CA VAL A 13 -19.05 14.36 -20.83
C VAL A 13 -19.66 15.36 -19.86
N PHE A 14 -20.98 15.56 -19.92
CA PHE A 14 -21.67 16.55 -19.11
C PHE A 14 -22.86 15.92 -18.39
N ASP A 15 -22.89 16.07 -17.07
CA ASP A 15 -24.01 15.65 -16.24
C ASP A 15 -24.59 16.90 -15.56
N ARG A 16 -25.77 17.31 -16.01
CA ARG A 16 -26.46 18.51 -15.50
C ARG A 16 -26.68 18.43 -14.00
N GLN A 17 -27.11 17.28 -13.49
CA GLN A 17 -27.43 17.14 -12.08
C GLN A 17 -26.14 17.24 -11.25
N PHE A 18 -25.11 16.49 -11.64
CA PHE A 18 -23.79 16.56 -11.02
C PHE A 18 -23.26 18.00 -10.99
N TYR A 19 -23.30 18.70 -12.12
CA TYR A 19 -22.72 20.02 -12.25
C TYR A 19 -23.40 21.06 -11.36
N VAL A 20 -24.74 21.03 -11.29
CA VAL A 20 -25.53 21.92 -10.43
C VAL A 20 -25.31 21.61 -8.95
N GLU A 21 -25.25 20.34 -8.57
CA GLU A 21 -25.00 19.91 -7.19
C GLU A 21 -23.57 20.25 -6.74
N ARG A 22 -22.59 20.16 -7.65
CA ARG A 22 -21.17 20.41 -7.39
C ARG A 22 -20.86 21.90 -7.22
N TYR A 23 -21.48 22.76 -8.03
CA TYR A 23 -21.17 24.19 -8.13
C TYR A 23 -22.32 25.05 -7.59
N VAL A 24 -22.17 25.50 -6.34
CA VAL A 24 -23.20 26.25 -5.60
C VAL A 24 -23.66 27.51 -6.34
N ASP A 25 -22.75 28.21 -7.02
CA ASP A 25 -23.02 29.39 -7.83
C ASP A 25 -23.96 29.08 -9.01
N ILE A 26 -23.81 27.92 -9.64
CA ILE A 26 -24.71 27.47 -10.71
C ILE A 26 -26.10 27.13 -10.16
N GLY A 27 -26.16 26.50 -8.99
CA GLY A 27 -27.42 26.27 -8.29
C GLY A 27 -28.16 27.57 -7.96
N GLN A 28 -27.44 28.62 -7.56
CA GLN A 28 -28.01 29.94 -7.30
C GLN A 28 -28.49 30.63 -8.59
N LEU A 29 -27.74 30.53 -9.69
CA LEU A 29 -28.15 31.07 -10.99
C LEU A 29 -29.45 30.42 -11.47
N LEU A 30 -29.60 29.10 -11.32
CA LEU A 30 -30.84 28.40 -11.69
C LEU A 30 -32.06 28.78 -10.83
N GLN A 31 -31.84 29.14 -9.57
CA GLN A 31 -32.92 29.64 -8.71
C GLN A 31 -33.39 31.03 -9.15
N GLN A 32 -32.47 31.86 -9.67
CA GLN A 32 -32.76 33.20 -10.17
C GLN A 32 -33.35 33.18 -11.58
N ASP A 33 -32.84 32.30 -12.45
CA ASP A 33 -33.30 32.08 -13.81
C ASP A 33 -33.46 30.57 -14.08
N PRO A 34 -34.68 30.04 -13.96
CA PRO A 34 -34.96 28.63 -14.27
C PRO A 34 -34.69 28.24 -15.74
N GLY A 35 -34.62 29.22 -16.65
CA GLY A 35 -34.30 29.04 -18.07
C GLY A 35 -32.81 29.01 -18.37
N PHE A 36 -31.94 29.19 -17.36
CA PHE A 36 -30.50 29.23 -17.53
C PHE A 36 -29.96 27.91 -18.11
N ASP A 37 -29.26 28.03 -19.25
CA ASP A 37 -28.64 26.91 -19.93
C ASP A 37 -27.30 26.54 -19.28
N VAL A 38 -27.38 25.57 -18.37
CA VAL A 38 -26.26 25.08 -17.58
C VAL A 38 -25.16 24.45 -18.44
N GLU A 39 -25.54 23.68 -19.47
CA GLU A 39 -24.58 23.00 -20.33
C GLU A 39 -23.85 24.03 -21.19
N ARG A 40 -24.58 25.00 -21.76
CA ARG A 40 -23.96 26.10 -22.48
C ARG A 40 -23.00 26.89 -21.61
N HIS A 41 -23.35 27.19 -20.36
CA HIS A 41 -22.43 27.85 -19.44
C HIS A 41 -21.12 27.06 -19.26
N PHE A 42 -21.18 25.73 -19.14
CA PHE A 42 -19.96 24.93 -19.08
C PHE A 42 -19.08 25.10 -20.32
N TRP A 43 -19.67 25.04 -21.52
CA TRP A 43 -18.92 25.19 -22.77
C TRP A 43 -18.40 26.60 -23.04
N ASP A 44 -19.12 27.62 -22.57
CA ASP A 44 -18.76 29.02 -22.76
C ASP A 44 -17.77 29.52 -21.69
N HIS A 45 -17.79 28.95 -20.48
CA HIS A 45 -16.97 29.41 -19.34
C HIS A 45 -16.38 28.26 -18.50
N GLY A 46 -17.22 27.31 -18.08
CA GLY A 46 -16.85 26.31 -17.08
C GLY A 46 -15.64 25.45 -17.45
N ALA A 47 -15.48 25.08 -18.72
CA ALA A 47 -14.34 24.31 -19.19
C ALA A 47 -13.02 25.08 -18.94
N ASP A 48 -12.97 26.36 -19.31
CA ASP A 48 -11.77 27.20 -19.17
C ASP A 48 -11.49 27.60 -17.72
N GLU A 49 -12.53 27.65 -16.89
CA GLU A 49 -12.41 27.76 -15.41
C GLU A 49 -11.88 26.48 -14.76
N GLY A 50 -11.75 25.37 -15.51
CA GLY A 50 -11.33 24.07 -14.99
C GLY A 50 -12.43 23.35 -14.20
N ARG A 51 -13.70 23.67 -14.42
CA ARG A 51 -14.81 22.97 -13.76
C ARG A 51 -14.94 21.54 -14.29
N VAL A 52 -15.31 20.63 -13.39
CA VAL A 52 -15.55 19.21 -13.68
C VAL A 52 -17.02 19.05 -14.12
N PRO A 53 -17.28 18.70 -15.39
CA PRO A 53 -18.63 18.63 -15.95
C PRO A 53 -19.43 17.39 -15.53
N SER A 54 -18.76 16.30 -15.18
CA SER A 54 -19.40 15.06 -14.74
C SER A 54 -18.45 14.23 -13.89
N LEU A 55 -18.99 13.23 -13.17
CA LEU A 55 -18.15 12.24 -12.49
C LEU A 55 -17.29 11.43 -13.49
N ALA A 56 -17.82 11.17 -14.68
CA ALA A 56 -17.18 10.34 -15.71
C ALA A 56 -16.06 11.06 -16.48
N PHE A 57 -16.05 12.39 -16.48
CA PHE A 57 -15.13 13.19 -17.27
C PHE A 57 -14.46 14.28 -16.43
N ASN A 58 -13.15 14.14 -16.18
CA ASN A 58 -12.35 15.07 -15.41
C ASN A 58 -11.35 15.81 -16.32
N PRO A 59 -11.59 17.10 -16.63
CA PRO A 59 -10.71 17.89 -17.50
C PRO A 59 -9.28 18.05 -16.98
N HIS A 60 -9.07 18.02 -15.66
CA HIS A 60 -7.72 18.05 -15.09
C HIS A 60 -6.95 16.77 -15.39
N HIS A 61 -7.62 15.62 -15.29
CA HIS A 61 -7.04 14.32 -15.63
C HIS A 61 -6.70 14.27 -17.13
N VAL A 62 -7.62 14.72 -17.98
CA VAL A 62 -7.43 14.81 -19.43
C VAL A 62 -6.24 15.73 -19.78
N THR A 63 -6.19 16.92 -19.18
CA THR A 63 -5.08 17.87 -19.34
C THR A 63 -3.73 17.23 -18.97
N HIS A 64 -3.66 16.54 -17.83
CA HIS A 64 -2.44 15.89 -17.36
C HIS A 64 -1.96 14.80 -18.35
N HIS A 65 -2.87 13.95 -18.82
CA HIS A 65 -2.54 12.89 -19.78
C HIS A 65 -2.13 13.44 -21.14
N LEU A 66 -2.87 14.41 -21.69
CA LEU A 66 -2.52 15.05 -22.96
C LEU A 66 -1.17 15.77 -22.88
N THR A 67 -0.86 16.41 -21.75
CA THR A 67 0.44 17.07 -21.56
C THR A 67 1.59 16.08 -21.68
N ARG A 68 1.42 14.87 -21.12
CA ARG A 68 2.41 13.78 -21.24
C ARG A 68 2.49 13.20 -22.65
N LEU A 69 1.34 13.08 -23.34
CA LEU A 69 1.25 12.52 -24.69
C LEU A 69 1.85 13.47 -25.73
N LEU A 70 1.50 14.76 -25.67
CA LEU A 70 1.81 15.76 -26.69
C LEU A 70 3.06 16.58 -26.36
N GLY A 71 3.56 16.53 -25.12
CA GLY A 71 4.67 17.37 -24.65
C GLY A 71 4.32 18.85 -24.48
N ILE A 72 3.06 19.22 -24.69
CA ILE A 72 2.55 20.59 -24.53
C ILE A 72 1.33 20.59 -23.62
N ARG A 73 1.23 21.60 -22.75
CA ARG A 73 0.09 21.75 -21.85
C ARG A 73 -1.09 22.35 -22.62
N VAL A 74 -2.17 21.59 -22.75
CA VAL A 74 -3.45 22.03 -23.31
C VAL A 74 -4.48 22.02 -22.18
N THR A 75 -5.24 23.10 -22.00
CA THR A 75 -6.21 23.26 -20.89
C THR A 75 -7.58 23.65 -21.42
N GLY A 76 -8.57 23.66 -20.52
CA GLY A 76 -9.90 24.20 -20.81
C GLY A 76 -10.62 23.46 -21.92
N ARG A 77 -11.42 24.19 -22.69
CA ARG A 77 -12.16 23.61 -23.83
C ARG A 77 -11.23 22.97 -24.86
N ALA A 78 -10.08 23.56 -25.13
CA ALA A 78 -9.10 23.04 -26.07
C ALA A 78 -8.59 21.64 -25.67
N ALA A 79 -8.48 21.34 -24.36
CA ALA A 79 -8.08 20.00 -23.90
C ALA A 79 -9.17 18.97 -24.17
N ILE A 80 -10.44 19.34 -23.98
CA ILE A 80 -11.59 18.47 -24.27
C ILE A 80 -11.66 18.19 -25.77
N ASP A 81 -11.50 19.22 -26.59
CA ASP A 81 -11.48 19.09 -28.05
C ASP A 81 -10.32 18.19 -28.51
N ALA A 82 -9.11 18.42 -27.99
CA ALA A 82 -7.94 17.60 -28.30
C ALA A 82 -8.14 16.13 -27.93
N TYR A 83 -8.73 15.84 -26.77
CA TYR A 83 -9.05 14.47 -26.35
C TYR A 83 -9.98 13.76 -27.34
N PHE A 84 -11.03 14.44 -27.80
CA PHE A 84 -11.97 13.84 -28.74
C PHE A 84 -11.46 13.78 -30.19
N ASN A 85 -10.47 14.60 -30.54
CA ASN A 85 -9.76 14.51 -31.81
C ASN A 85 -8.82 13.30 -31.89
N LEU A 86 -8.49 12.67 -30.76
CA LEU A 86 -7.77 11.40 -30.77
C LEU A 86 -8.61 10.30 -31.43
N PRO A 87 -8.00 9.41 -32.25
CA PRO A 87 -8.63 8.17 -32.66
C PRO A 87 -9.15 7.40 -31.45
N GLU A 88 -10.27 6.69 -31.59
CA GLU A 88 -10.86 5.95 -30.46
C GLU A 88 -9.87 4.96 -29.82
N ALA A 89 -9.02 4.33 -30.63
CA ALA A 89 -7.99 3.40 -30.17
C ALA A 89 -6.93 4.06 -29.27
N ASP A 90 -6.73 5.37 -29.39
CA ASP A 90 -5.74 6.16 -28.64
C ASP A 90 -6.39 6.93 -27.48
N ARG A 91 -7.73 6.91 -27.37
CA ARG A 91 -8.42 7.55 -26.24
C ARG A 91 -8.12 6.77 -24.98
N PHE A 92 -7.75 7.51 -23.94
CA PHE A 92 -7.57 6.99 -22.60
C PHE A 92 -8.80 7.28 -21.75
N ILE A 93 -8.88 6.71 -20.55
CA ILE A 93 -10.01 6.93 -19.65
C ILE A 93 -9.94 8.37 -19.09
N PRO A 94 -10.99 9.19 -19.21
CA PRO A 94 -10.92 10.61 -18.86
C PRO A 94 -11.13 10.88 -17.36
N ASN A 95 -10.85 9.91 -16.49
CA ASN A 95 -11.00 10.04 -15.03
C ASN A 95 -10.00 9.15 -14.28
N GLY A 96 -9.79 9.49 -13.00
CA GLY A 96 -8.82 8.81 -12.13
C GLY A 96 -9.37 7.61 -11.36
N TRP A 97 -10.68 7.31 -11.44
CA TRP A 97 -11.31 6.32 -10.56
C TRP A 97 -11.69 5.00 -11.25
N PHE A 98 -11.91 4.99 -12.57
CA PHE A 98 -12.24 3.77 -13.31
C PHE A 98 -10.97 3.01 -13.69
N ASN A 99 -10.80 1.77 -13.21
CA ASN A 99 -9.63 0.96 -13.56
C ASN A 99 -10.06 -0.20 -14.49
N PRO A 100 -9.61 -0.22 -15.76
CA PRO A 100 -10.04 -1.22 -16.73
C PRO A 100 -9.50 -2.62 -16.38
N TRP A 101 -8.30 -2.71 -15.81
CA TRP A 101 -7.75 -3.98 -15.36
C TRP A 101 -8.59 -4.53 -14.19
N SER A 102 -8.84 -3.72 -13.16
CA SER A 102 -9.63 -4.12 -12.00
C SER A 102 -11.03 -4.56 -12.42
N PHE A 103 -11.69 -3.78 -13.27
CA PHE A 103 -13.00 -4.09 -13.82
C PHE A 103 -13.00 -5.44 -14.54
N LYS A 104 -12.05 -5.67 -15.46
CA LYS A 104 -11.93 -6.95 -16.18
C LYS A 104 -11.71 -8.13 -15.24
N GLN A 105 -10.92 -7.98 -14.17
CA GLN A 105 -10.66 -9.06 -13.22
C GLN A 105 -11.86 -9.40 -12.33
N LEU A 106 -12.61 -8.39 -11.86
CA LEU A 106 -13.82 -8.58 -11.05
C LEU A 106 -14.86 -9.38 -11.83
N TYR A 107 -15.04 -9.05 -13.11
CA TYR A 107 -16.16 -9.58 -13.89
C TYR A 107 -15.78 -10.67 -14.90
N LYS A 108 -14.52 -11.14 -14.91
CA LYS A 108 -14.00 -12.20 -15.78
C LYS A 108 -14.85 -13.49 -15.77
N GLN A 109 -15.48 -13.81 -14.63
CA GLN A 109 -16.32 -15.01 -14.47
C GLN A 109 -17.80 -14.76 -14.77
N GLN A 110 -18.35 -13.62 -14.31
CA GLN A 110 -19.77 -13.30 -14.43
C GLN A 110 -20.19 -13.07 -15.90
N PHE A 111 -19.34 -12.42 -16.71
CA PHE A 111 -19.66 -12.20 -18.12
C PHE A 111 -19.46 -13.42 -19.03
N ARG A 112 -18.91 -14.54 -18.54
CA ARG A 112 -18.93 -15.81 -19.30
C ARG A 112 -20.34 -16.36 -19.46
N GLN A 113 -21.29 -15.98 -18.60
CA GLN A 113 -22.67 -16.47 -18.64
C GLN A 113 -23.59 -15.64 -19.55
N ILE A 114 -23.15 -14.46 -20.00
CA ILE A 114 -23.92 -13.54 -20.88
C ILE A 114 -23.23 -13.41 -22.25
N GLN A 115 -22.72 -14.53 -22.78
CA GLN A 115 -22.05 -14.61 -24.09
C GLN A 115 -22.91 -14.20 -25.29
N THR A 116 -24.22 -13.99 -25.11
CA THR A 116 -25.16 -13.76 -26.21
C THR A 116 -25.39 -12.30 -26.57
N LEU A 117 -24.85 -11.34 -25.80
CA LEU A 117 -25.19 -9.92 -26.00
C LEU A 117 -24.01 -9.00 -26.33
N PHE A 118 -22.74 -9.40 -26.07
CA PHE A 118 -21.58 -8.50 -26.23
C PHE A 118 -20.28 -9.24 -26.58
N PRO A 119 -19.30 -8.58 -27.24
CA PRO A 119 -17.94 -9.10 -27.42
C PRO A 119 -17.31 -9.47 -26.08
N ASP A 120 -16.34 -10.38 -26.13
CA ASP A 120 -15.57 -10.76 -24.96
C ASP A 120 -14.89 -9.54 -24.36
N ILE A 121 -15.21 -9.18 -23.10
CA ILE A 121 -14.62 -8.02 -22.41
C ILE A 121 -13.08 -8.03 -22.42
N ARG A 122 -12.48 -9.22 -22.61
CA ARG A 122 -11.04 -9.41 -22.76
C ARG A 122 -10.47 -8.77 -24.03
N GLU A 123 -11.29 -8.57 -25.05
CA GLU A 123 -10.90 -8.00 -26.35
C GLU A 123 -11.10 -6.49 -26.41
N LEU A 124 -11.89 -5.91 -25.50
CA LEU A 124 -12.10 -4.46 -25.44
C LEU A 124 -10.81 -3.75 -25.02
N ASN A 125 -10.48 -2.66 -25.70
CA ASN A 125 -9.44 -1.75 -25.20
C ASN A 125 -9.92 -1.01 -23.94
N ASP A 126 -9.04 -0.26 -23.28
CA ASP A 126 -9.35 0.38 -22.00
C ASP A 126 -10.49 1.40 -22.09
N TYR A 127 -10.53 2.20 -23.16
CA TYR A 127 -11.61 3.15 -23.40
C TYR A 127 -12.94 2.45 -23.68
N GLN A 128 -12.94 1.41 -24.50
CA GLN A 128 -14.14 0.60 -24.77
C GLN A 128 -14.65 -0.11 -23.52
N THR A 129 -13.74 -0.56 -22.65
CA THR A 129 -14.09 -1.13 -21.34
C THR A 129 -14.78 -0.10 -20.45
N PHE A 130 -14.33 1.16 -20.50
CA PHE A 130 -14.96 2.26 -19.79
C PHE A 130 -16.33 2.63 -20.34
N ILE A 131 -16.50 2.70 -21.67
CA ILE A 131 -17.82 2.93 -22.28
C ILE A 131 -18.77 1.80 -21.91
N PHE A 132 -18.31 0.55 -22.01
CA PHE A 132 -19.08 -0.61 -21.59
C PHE A 132 -19.51 -0.49 -20.11
N TYR A 133 -18.60 -0.10 -19.21
CA TYR A 133 -18.96 0.15 -17.82
C TYR A 133 -20.09 1.18 -17.72
N LEU A 134 -19.96 2.36 -18.34
CA LEU A 134 -20.97 3.42 -18.25
C LEU A 134 -22.35 2.98 -18.78
N GLU A 135 -22.38 2.18 -19.85
CA GLU A 135 -23.63 1.65 -20.41
C GLU A 135 -24.29 0.60 -19.50
N ASN A 136 -23.50 -0.13 -18.71
CA ASN A 136 -23.98 -1.21 -17.85
C ASN A 136 -24.25 -0.78 -16.40
N VAL A 137 -23.67 0.33 -15.92
CA VAL A 137 -23.91 0.88 -14.58
C VAL A 137 -25.40 1.09 -14.32
N TYR A 138 -26.12 1.64 -15.30
CA TYR A 138 -27.56 1.87 -15.18
C TYR A 138 -28.38 0.57 -15.10
N ALA A 139 -27.81 -0.55 -15.55
CA ALA A 139 -28.50 -1.83 -15.60
C ALA A 139 -28.11 -2.78 -14.44
N GLN A 140 -26.92 -2.62 -13.83
CA GLN A 140 -26.30 -3.70 -13.04
C GLN A 140 -25.50 -3.22 -11.82
N ARG A 141 -25.36 -4.10 -10.83
CA ARG A 141 -24.61 -3.92 -9.56
C ARG A 141 -23.09 -3.97 -9.80
N VAL A 142 -22.58 -3.14 -10.70
CA VAL A 142 -21.17 -3.19 -11.14
C VAL A 142 -20.30 -2.13 -10.45
N ALA A 143 -19.27 -2.61 -9.77
CA ALA A 143 -18.18 -1.83 -9.20
C ALA A 143 -17.26 -1.30 -10.32
N PRO A 144 -16.83 -0.03 -10.25
CA PRO A 144 -15.91 0.56 -11.24
C PRO A 144 -14.45 0.16 -11.07
N ASN A 145 -14.08 -0.31 -9.88
CA ASN A 145 -12.71 -0.61 -9.50
C ASN A 145 -12.71 -1.60 -8.33
N GLY A 146 -11.51 -2.03 -7.91
CA GLY A 146 -11.32 -3.00 -6.84
C GLY A 146 -11.58 -2.50 -5.42
N LEU A 147 -11.75 -1.20 -5.24
CA LEU A 147 -11.78 -0.56 -3.93
C LEU A 147 -13.19 -0.21 -3.47
N PHE A 148 -14.14 -0.16 -4.40
CA PHE A 148 -15.55 0.12 -4.14
C PHE A 148 -16.40 -1.11 -4.45
N ALA A 149 -17.10 -1.64 -3.45
CA ALA A 149 -18.03 -2.76 -3.61
C ALA A 149 -19.48 -2.26 -3.74
N GLU A 150 -20.01 -2.24 -4.96
CA GLU A 150 -21.36 -1.71 -5.28
C GLU A 150 -22.48 -2.49 -4.58
N ASP A 151 -22.37 -3.81 -4.51
CA ASP A 151 -23.34 -4.70 -3.87
C ASP A 151 -23.35 -4.55 -2.35
N GLU A 152 -22.18 -4.50 -1.72
CA GLU A 152 -22.05 -4.25 -0.29
C GLU A 152 -22.56 -2.86 0.09
N TYR A 153 -22.19 -1.84 -0.69
CA TYR A 153 -22.65 -0.47 -0.47
C TYR A 153 -24.17 -0.38 -0.51
N ARG A 154 -24.80 -1.00 -1.51
CA ARG A 154 -26.27 -1.03 -1.61
C ARG A 154 -26.94 -1.83 -0.50
N ALA A 155 -26.31 -2.90 -0.01
CA ALA A 155 -26.81 -3.66 1.12
C ALA A 155 -26.76 -2.85 2.42
N ALA A 156 -25.71 -2.04 2.61
CA ALA A 156 -25.56 -1.15 3.75
C ALA A 156 -26.45 0.10 3.67
N HIS A 157 -26.84 0.52 2.45
CA HIS A 157 -27.65 1.72 2.19
C HIS A 157 -28.96 1.40 1.44
N PRO A 158 -29.99 0.86 2.13
CA PRO A 158 -31.27 0.51 1.50
C PRO A 158 -32.00 1.68 0.83
N ASP A 159 -31.82 2.90 1.35
CA ASP A 159 -32.35 4.15 0.77
C ASP A 159 -31.70 4.45 -0.60
N VAL A 160 -30.39 4.28 -0.71
CA VAL A 160 -29.65 4.39 -1.97
C VAL A 160 -30.11 3.29 -2.94
N ALA A 161 -30.24 2.06 -2.47
CA ALA A 161 -30.73 0.95 -3.28
C ALA A 161 -32.15 1.20 -3.82
N ALA A 162 -33.04 1.78 -3.01
CA ALA A 162 -34.40 2.16 -3.42
C ALA A 162 -34.38 3.33 -4.43
N ALA A 163 -33.53 4.33 -4.22
CA ALA A 163 -33.38 5.45 -5.15
C ALA A 163 -32.85 5.00 -6.52
N ILE A 164 -31.91 4.04 -6.56
CA ILE A 164 -31.47 3.40 -7.81
C ILE A 164 -32.63 2.64 -8.48
N GLY A 165 -33.38 1.84 -7.71
CA GLY A 165 -34.53 1.09 -8.24
C GLY A 165 -35.65 1.99 -8.79
N ALA A 166 -35.77 3.22 -8.28
CA ALA A 166 -36.69 4.25 -8.76
C ALA A 166 -36.11 5.11 -9.91
N GLY A 167 -34.89 4.84 -10.38
CA GLY A 167 -34.22 5.62 -11.43
C GLY A 167 -33.77 7.03 -11.01
N LYS A 168 -33.73 7.32 -9.70
CA LYS A 168 -33.31 8.63 -9.16
C LYS A 168 -31.80 8.75 -8.97
N LEU A 169 -31.08 7.63 -8.94
CA LEU A 169 -29.62 7.54 -8.87
C LEU A 169 -29.14 6.51 -9.90
N SER A 170 -27.99 6.78 -10.52
CA SER A 170 -27.39 5.88 -11.51
C SER A 170 -26.74 4.64 -10.89
N SER A 171 -26.12 4.78 -9.71
CA SER A 171 -25.47 3.69 -8.97
C SER A 171 -25.18 4.05 -7.51
N GLY A 172 -24.81 3.04 -6.72
CA GLY A 172 -24.24 3.23 -5.39
C GLY A 172 -22.91 3.97 -5.45
N PHE A 173 -22.07 3.65 -6.44
CA PHE A 173 -20.82 4.37 -6.69
C PHE A 173 -21.04 5.86 -6.95
N TYR A 174 -22.02 6.22 -7.79
CA TYR A 174 -22.36 7.62 -8.02
C TYR A 174 -22.75 8.33 -6.72
N HIS A 175 -23.57 7.68 -5.88
CA HIS A 175 -23.92 8.21 -4.56
C HIS A 175 -22.69 8.41 -3.67
N PHE A 176 -21.83 7.39 -3.56
CA PHE A 176 -20.58 7.46 -2.80
C PHE A 176 -19.64 8.57 -3.30
N ALA A 177 -19.56 8.77 -4.61
CA ALA A 177 -18.63 9.71 -5.22
C ALA A 177 -19.12 11.18 -5.15
N THR A 178 -20.41 11.41 -4.99
CA THR A 178 -21.02 12.76 -5.07
C THR A 178 -21.62 13.23 -3.76
N ARG A 179 -21.95 12.31 -2.85
CA ARG A 179 -22.62 12.61 -1.58
C ARG A 179 -21.79 12.11 -0.42
N ASN A 180 -21.93 12.78 0.73
CA ASN A 180 -21.30 12.38 1.98
C ASN A 180 -22.27 11.46 2.75
N PRO A 181 -22.20 10.12 2.60
CA PRO A 181 -23.01 9.19 3.38
C PRO A 181 -22.66 9.28 4.87
N PRO A 182 -23.62 8.97 5.76
CA PRO A 182 -23.42 8.98 7.21
C PRO A 182 -22.50 7.86 7.73
N GLN A 183 -22.04 6.93 6.88
CA GLN A 183 -21.16 5.82 7.25
C GLN A 183 -20.07 5.62 6.18
N ALA A 184 -18.81 5.56 6.61
CA ALA A 184 -17.70 5.00 5.82
C ALA A 184 -17.84 3.46 5.78
N GLY A 185 -17.30 2.77 4.77
CA GLY A 185 -17.35 1.28 4.84
C GLY A 185 -17.38 0.48 3.55
N THR A 186 -16.78 0.93 2.46
CA THR A 186 -16.48 -0.02 1.36
C THR A 186 -15.24 -0.84 1.65
N LEU A 187 -14.25 -0.27 2.34
CA LEU A 187 -13.07 -1.02 2.77
C LEU A 187 -13.33 -1.88 4.03
N PRO A 188 -12.86 -3.14 4.08
CA PRO A 188 -12.95 -3.99 5.26
C PRO A 188 -12.31 -3.37 6.51
N ASP A 189 -13.00 -3.43 7.66
CA ASP A 189 -12.52 -2.98 9.00
C ASP A 189 -11.73 -1.66 9.00
N TYR A 190 -12.20 -0.68 8.22
CA TYR A 190 -11.64 0.67 8.19
C TYR A 190 -11.97 1.39 9.50
N ASP A 191 -10.94 1.87 10.21
CA ASP A 191 -11.11 2.55 11.49
C ASP A 191 -11.37 4.05 11.29
N PRO A 192 -12.57 4.57 11.60
CA PRO A 192 -12.85 5.99 11.48
C PRO A 192 -12.27 6.81 12.64
N GLN A 193 -11.85 6.20 13.75
CA GLN A 193 -11.45 6.94 14.96
C GLN A 193 -10.30 7.95 14.76
N PRO A 194 -9.23 7.64 14.00
CA PRO A 194 -8.12 8.58 13.82
C PRO A 194 -8.52 9.91 13.15
N LEU A 195 -9.64 9.93 12.40
CA LEU A 195 -10.08 11.07 11.58
C LEU A 195 -11.49 11.58 11.93
N GLY A 196 -12.23 10.86 12.78
CA GLY A 196 -13.68 10.99 12.90
C GLY A 196 -14.44 10.53 11.65
N TYR A 197 -15.75 10.30 11.74
CA TYR A 197 -16.55 9.77 10.61
C TYR A 197 -16.45 10.63 9.33
N GLY A 198 -16.48 11.96 9.47
CA GLY A 198 -16.37 12.87 8.32
C GLY A 198 -14.99 12.83 7.65
N GLY A 199 -13.92 12.89 8.43
CA GLY A 199 -12.55 12.81 7.90
C GLY A 199 -12.23 11.43 7.33
N ALA A 200 -12.72 10.37 7.97
CA ALA A 200 -12.57 9.00 7.52
C ALA A 200 -13.22 8.79 6.15
N TRP A 201 -14.44 9.30 5.96
CA TRP A 201 -15.10 9.25 4.67
C TRP A 201 -14.36 10.07 3.60
N MET A 202 -13.92 11.29 3.89
CA MET A 202 -13.16 12.08 2.90
C MET A 202 -11.87 11.39 2.47
N ALA A 203 -11.21 10.69 3.40
CA ALA A 203 -10.03 9.89 3.10
C ALA A 203 -10.37 8.66 2.24
N GLU A 204 -11.44 7.91 2.55
CA GLU A 204 -11.89 6.78 1.73
C GLU A 204 -12.33 7.23 0.33
N GLN A 205 -13.14 8.29 0.25
CA GLN A 205 -13.62 8.86 -1.00
C GLN A 205 -12.45 9.39 -1.85
N SER A 206 -11.54 10.16 -1.26
CA SER A 206 -10.33 10.60 -1.95
C SER A 206 -9.53 9.40 -2.44
N PHE A 207 -9.37 8.36 -1.64
CA PHE A 207 -8.63 7.19 -2.06
C PHE A 207 -9.29 6.41 -3.21
N VAL A 208 -10.62 6.26 -3.18
CA VAL A 208 -11.35 5.56 -4.26
C VAL A 208 -11.40 6.41 -5.54
N LEU A 209 -11.46 7.75 -5.41
CA LEU A 209 -11.67 8.66 -6.55
C LEU A 209 -10.39 9.27 -7.15
N SER A 210 -9.30 9.33 -6.39
CA SER A 210 -8.08 10.07 -6.73
C SER A 210 -6.80 9.29 -6.43
N ASP A 211 -5.64 9.83 -6.84
CA ASP A 211 -4.34 9.17 -6.72
C ASP A 211 -3.80 9.11 -5.27
N HIS A 212 -4.31 8.12 -4.51
CA HIS A 212 -3.65 7.15 -3.61
C HIS A 212 -2.44 7.50 -2.70
N ALA A 213 -2.41 8.64 -2.00
CA ALA A 213 -1.39 8.82 -0.94
C ALA A 213 -1.84 8.40 0.47
N GLU A 214 -3.11 8.62 0.84
CA GLU A 214 -3.44 8.77 2.28
C GLU A 214 -3.97 7.52 3.00
N ILE A 215 -4.54 6.51 2.32
CA ILE A 215 -5.21 5.39 3.05
C ILE A 215 -4.28 4.30 3.57
N GLY A 216 -3.08 4.17 3.01
CA GLY A 216 -2.14 3.11 3.40
C GLY A 216 -1.77 3.15 4.89
N LYS A 217 -1.93 4.30 5.55
CA LYS A 217 -1.70 4.48 6.99
C LYS A 217 -2.95 4.21 7.84
N ALA A 218 -4.14 4.23 7.24
CA ALA A 218 -5.41 4.11 7.95
C ALA A 218 -5.94 2.66 7.99
N LEU A 219 -5.40 1.77 7.14
CA LEU A 219 -5.73 0.34 7.15
C LEU A 219 -4.69 -0.43 7.95
N TRP A 220 -5.01 -0.77 9.20
CA TRP A 220 -4.13 -1.55 10.07
C TRP A 220 -3.76 -2.92 9.48
N TRP A 221 -4.58 -3.46 8.58
CA TRP A 221 -4.45 -4.79 8.01
C TRP A 221 -3.78 -4.81 6.62
N PHE A 222 -3.40 -3.66 6.06
CA PHE A 222 -2.76 -3.58 4.76
C PHE A 222 -1.54 -2.66 4.80
N ASP A 223 -0.36 -3.19 4.46
CA ASP A 223 0.87 -2.41 4.33
C ASP A 223 1.32 -2.40 2.87
N GLU A 224 1.11 -1.27 2.18
CA GLU A 224 1.48 -1.06 0.78
C GLU A 224 3.00 -1.24 0.55
N GLY A 225 3.83 -0.77 1.48
CA GLY A 225 5.29 -0.87 1.36
C GLY A 225 5.76 -2.31 1.44
N PHE A 226 5.23 -3.04 2.42
CA PHE A 226 5.42 -4.48 2.55
C PHE A 226 4.93 -5.21 1.29
N TYR A 227 3.68 -4.98 0.89
CA TYR A 227 3.04 -5.70 -0.20
C TYR A 227 3.79 -5.53 -1.53
N LEU A 228 4.19 -4.30 -1.88
CA LEU A 228 4.94 -4.05 -3.12
C LEU A 228 6.39 -4.54 -3.07
N THR A 229 6.99 -4.67 -1.88
CA THR A 229 8.34 -5.22 -1.73
C THR A 229 8.31 -6.75 -1.85
N VAL A 230 7.33 -7.40 -1.22
CA VAL A 230 7.17 -8.86 -1.21
C VAL A 230 6.59 -9.40 -2.52
N TYR A 231 5.86 -8.59 -3.30
CA TYR A 231 5.23 -9.01 -4.54
C TYR A 231 5.71 -8.17 -5.75
N PRO A 232 6.87 -8.52 -6.35
CA PRO A 232 7.49 -7.74 -7.41
C PRO A 232 6.65 -7.62 -8.69
N ASP A 233 5.79 -8.61 -8.95
CA ASP A 233 4.86 -8.61 -10.07
C ASP A 233 3.76 -7.54 -9.90
N VAL A 234 3.23 -7.39 -8.69
CA VAL A 234 2.30 -6.32 -8.33
C VAL A 234 3.00 -4.97 -8.41
N HIS A 235 4.24 -4.87 -7.91
CA HIS A 235 5.03 -3.66 -8.05
C HIS A 235 5.29 -3.29 -9.52
N ALA A 236 5.51 -4.28 -10.40
CA ALA A 236 5.62 -4.05 -11.82
C ALA A 236 4.30 -3.54 -12.44
N MET A 237 3.14 -4.07 -12.03
CA MET A 237 1.83 -3.55 -12.45
C MET A 237 1.63 -2.09 -12.03
N LYS A 238 1.98 -1.75 -10.78
CA LYS A 238 1.89 -0.37 -10.27
C LYS A 238 2.81 0.58 -11.04
N ARG A 239 4.07 0.19 -11.28
CA ARG A 239 5.02 1.01 -12.05
C ARG A 239 4.57 1.23 -13.50
N ARG A 240 3.83 0.29 -14.08
CA ARG A 240 3.24 0.40 -15.42
C ARG A 240 1.92 1.18 -15.45
N GLY A 241 1.37 1.55 -14.30
CA GLY A 241 0.06 2.22 -14.19
C GLY A 241 -1.14 1.32 -14.47
N ILE A 242 -0.97 -0.01 -14.42
CA ILE A 242 -2.06 -0.98 -14.63
C ILE A 242 -2.98 -1.02 -13.40
N ILE A 243 -2.36 -0.97 -12.22
CA ILE A 243 -3.04 -0.82 -10.93
C ILE A 243 -2.56 0.47 -10.28
N ARG A 244 -3.39 1.04 -9.42
CA ARG A 244 -3.08 2.28 -8.72
C ARG A 244 -2.37 2.07 -7.40
N SER A 245 -2.70 0.96 -6.73
CA SER A 245 -2.11 0.56 -5.45
C SER A 245 -2.00 -0.96 -5.33
N GLY A 246 -1.11 -1.41 -4.46
CA GLY A 246 -1.08 -2.80 -4.03
C GLY A 246 -2.40 -3.23 -3.38
N LEU A 247 -3.07 -2.31 -2.68
CA LEU A 247 -4.39 -2.56 -2.10
C LEU A 247 -5.44 -2.90 -3.17
N GLU A 248 -5.46 -2.15 -4.28
CA GLU A 248 -6.36 -2.44 -5.40
C GLU A 248 -6.12 -3.85 -5.95
N HIS A 249 -4.86 -4.25 -6.13
CA HIS A 249 -4.53 -5.62 -6.52
C HIS A 249 -5.03 -6.63 -5.48
N PHE A 250 -4.80 -6.36 -4.19
CA PHE A 250 -5.18 -7.26 -3.11
C PHE A 250 -6.68 -7.53 -3.08
N MET A 251 -7.50 -6.47 -3.16
CA MET A 251 -8.96 -6.55 -3.14
C MET A 251 -9.52 -7.30 -4.37
N VAL A 252 -8.87 -7.18 -5.53
CA VAL A 252 -9.35 -7.79 -6.77
C VAL A 252 -8.87 -9.24 -6.93
N CYS A 253 -7.60 -9.50 -6.61
CA CYS A 253 -6.93 -10.76 -6.87
C CYS A 253 -6.16 -11.30 -5.67
N GLY A 254 -5.44 -10.44 -4.94
CA GLY A 254 -4.47 -10.89 -3.94
C GLY A 254 -5.06 -11.76 -2.84
N GLU A 255 -6.29 -11.48 -2.39
CA GLU A 255 -6.99 -12.34 -1.42
C GLU A 255 -7.19 -13.77 -1.99
N ARG A 256 -7.66 -13.88 -3.24
CA ARG A 256 -7.89 -15.18 -3.92
C ARG A 256 -6.59 -15.91 -4.23
N GLU A 257 -5.51 -15.16 -4.42
CA GLU A 257 -4.17 -15.69 -4.64
C GLU A 257 -3.48 -16.11 -3.33
N GLY A 258 -4.11 -15.90 -2.17
CA GLY A 258 -3.52 -16.22 -0.86
C GLY A 258 -2.34 -15.32 -0.48
N ARG A 259 -2.24 -14.14 -1.11
CA ARG A 259 -1.20 -13.16 -0.80
C ARG A 259 -1.45 -12.54 0.56
N LEU A 260 -0.38 -12.21 1.25
CA LEU A 260 -0.42 -11.63 2.57
C LEU A 260 -0.45 -10.09 2.47
N PRO A 261 -1.50 -9.41 2.98
CA PRO A 261 -1.60 -7.94 2.88
C PRO A 261 -0.73 -7.18 3.89
N HIS A 262 -0.40 -7.81 5.01
CA HIS A 262 0.34 -7.21 6.11
C HIS A 262 1.10 -8.30 6.88
N PRO A 263 2.33 -8.04 7.37
CA PRO A 263 3.14 -9.10 7.97
C PRO A 263 2.58 -9.62 9.30
N ALA A 264 1.82 -8.81 10.05
CA ALA A 264 1.10 -9.27 11.24
C ALA A 264 -0.02 -10.31 10.97
N LEU A 265 -0.38 -10.52 9.70
CA LEU A 265 -1.57 -11.28 9.32
C LEU A 265 -1.26 -12.65 8.71
N ALA A 266 -0.13 -13.26 9.08
CA ALA A 266 0.27 -14.58 8.56
C ALA A 266 -0.87 -15.63 8.59
N SER A 267 -1.75 -15.56 9.60
CA SER A 267 -2.93 -16.43 9.72
C SER A 267 -3.95 -16.27 8.57
N LEU A 268 -4.02 -15.10 7.91
CA LEU A 268 -4.88 -14.89 6.73
C LEU A 268 -4.48 -15.80 5.57
N ALA A 269 -3.20 -16.13 5.41
CA ALA A 269 -2.75 -17.00 4.32
C ALA A 269 -3.29 -18.44 4.46
N THR A 270 -3.63 -18.86 5.68
CA THR A 270 -4.19 -20.17 5.98
C THR A 270 -5.71 -20.14 6.22
N ARG A 271 -6.35 -18.98 6.02
CA ARG A 271 -7.79 -18.81 6.23
C ARG A 271 -8.56 -19.66 5.22
N LYS A 272 -9.67 -20.27 5.67
CA LYS A 272 -10.58 -20.97 4.77
C LYS A 272 -11.20 -20.02 3.73
N PRO A 273 -11.32 -20.42 2.45
CA PRO A 273 -11.83 -19.55 1.38
C PRO A 273 -13.27 -19.04 1.54
N ASP A 274 -14.10 -19.72 2.33
CA ASP A 274 -15.51 -19.38 2.58
C ASP A 274 -15.70 -18.25 3.59
N VAL A 275 -14.68 -17.94 4.38
CA VAL A 275 -14.71 -16.81 5.32
C VAL A 275 -14.22 -15.56 4.62
N GLY A 276 -15.10 -14.62 4.27
CA GLY A 276 -14.73 -13.36 3.61
C GLY A 276 -13.78 -12.47 4.43
N LEU A 277 -13.04 -11.58 3.76
CA LEU A 277 -11.98 -10.77 4.38
C LEU A 277 -12.46 -9.97 5.58
N ARG A 278 -13.59 -9.27 5.44
CA ARG A 278 -14.16 -8.44 6.52
C ARG A 278 -14.48 -9.28 7.77
N ALA A 279 -15.03 -10.47 7.61
CA ALA A 279 -15.33 -11.37 8.73
C ALA A 279 -14.05 -11.91 9.40
N ALA A 280 -13.02 -12.20 8.61
CA ALA A 280 -11.74 -12.65 9.13
C ALA A 280 -11.03 -11.56 9.94
N LEU A 281 -11.01 -10.33 9.43
CA LEU A 281 -10.39 -9.18 10.11
C LEU A 281 -11.11 -8.82 11.40
N ALA A 282 -12.45 -8.88 11.43
CA ALA A 282 -13.23 -8.60 12.64
C ALA A 282 -12.92 -9.54 13.82
N ALA A 283 -12.41 -10.75 13.55
CA ALA A 283 -12.01 -11.71 14.56
C ALA A 283 -10.54 -11.57 15.00
N MET A 284 -9.77 -10.67 14.36
CA MET A 284 -8.34 -10.51 14.60
C MET A 284 -8.05 -9.29 15.47
N PRO A 285 -7.03 -9.35 16.34
CA PRO A 285 -6.55 -8.17 17.03
C PRO A 285 -5.95 -7.19 16.00
N ARG A 286 -6.29 -5.90 16.12
CA ARG A 286 -5.71 -4.87 15.25
C ARG A 286 -4.20 -4.82 15.43
N ALA A 287 -3.47 -4.88 14.32
CA ALA A 287 -2.02 -4.80 14.33
C ALA A 287 -1.57 -3.44 14.85
N THR A 288 -0.84 -3.42 15.97
CA THR A 288 -0.35 -2.19 16.61
C THR A 288 1.00 -1.79 16.03
N GLY A 289 1.00 -1.28 14.80
CA GLY A 289 2.22 -0.80 14.15
C GLY A 289 3.24 -1.89 13.87
N LYS A 290 4.38 -1.87 14.59
CA LYS A 290 5.50 -2.80 14.36
C LYS A 290 5.21 -4.19 14.93
N ILE A 291 5.74 -5.24 14.30
CA ILE A 291 5.55 -6.65 14.68
C ILE A 291 6.73 -7.24 15.47
N GLY A 292 6.47 -8.24 16.30
CA GLY A 292 7.54 -8.99 16.97
C GLY A 292 8.44 -9.76 15.99
N LEU A 293 9.68 -10.06 16.41
CA LEU A 293 10.64 -10.82 15.61
C LEU A 293 10.16 -12.27 15.36
N ASP A 294 9.43 -12.85 16.31
CA ASP A 294 8.77 -14.14 16.20
C ASP A 294 7.71 -14.15 15.09
N VAL A 295 6.85 -13.12 15.05
CA VAL A 295 5.84 -12.93 14.00
C VAL A 295 6.52 -12.72 12.65
N ALA A 296 7.60 -11.93 12.60
CA ALA A 296 8.37 -11.71 11.38
C ALA A 296 9.01 -13.01 10.87
N ALA A 297 9.60 -13.82 11.75
CA ALA A 297 10.19 -15.10 11.39
C ALA A 297 9.14 -16.10 10.87
N ALA A 298 7.99 -16.20 11.54
CA ALA A 298 6.86 -17.03 11.10
C ALA A 298 6.35 -16.57 9.72
N THR A 299 6.25 -15.26 9.51
CA THR A 299 5.83 -14.66 8.24
C THR A 299 6.84 -14.94 7.12
N ALA A 300 8.14 -14.81 7.41
CA ALA A 300 9.19 -15.13 6.44
C ALA A 300 9.13 -16.60 6.02
N ALA A 301 8.95 -17.52 6.97
CA ALA A 301 8.83 -18.94 6.69
C ALA A 301 7.61 -19.25 5.80
N LEU A 302 6.46 -18.64 6.12
CA LEU A 302 5.25 -18.75 5.32
C LEU A 302 5.47 -18.24 3.88
N LEU A 303 6.01 -17.04 3.71
CA LEU A 303 6.22 -16.43 2.39
C LEU A 303 7.23 -17.22 1.54
N ARG A 304 8.30 -17.74 2.15
CA ARG A 304 9.28 -18.59 1.44
C ARG A 304 8.67 -19.92 0.98
N GLY A 305 7.63 -20.41 1.66
CA GLY A 305 6.90 -21.60 1.27
C GLY A 305 5.84 -21.36 0.18
N GLN A 306 5.46 -20.11 -0.08
CA GLN A 306 4.47 -19.77 -1.10
C GLN A 306 5.11 -19.65 -2.49
N PRO A 307 4.44 -20.14 -3.55
CA PRO A 307 4.91 -19.95 -4.91
C PRO A 307 4.84 -18.47 -5.31
N HIS A 308 5.85 -17.99 -6.04
CA HIS A 308 5.90 -16.65 -6.63
C HIS A 308 5.95 -15.46 -5.66
N THR A 309 6.43 -15.62 -4.42
CA THR A 309 6.58 -14.50 -3.47
C THR A 309 7.70 -13.55 -3.89
N ALA A 310 8.94 -13.80 -3.47
CA ALA A 310 10.10 -13.00 -3.86
C ALA A 310 11.37 -13.75 -3.44
N PRO A 311 12.56 -13.37 -3.95
CA PRO A 311 13.81 -13.83 -3.35
C PRO A 311 13.87 -13.51 -1.85
N PRO A 312 14.53 -14.35 -1.03
CA PRO A 312 14.59 -14.18 0.43
C PRO A 312 15.00 -12.76 0.88
N ARG A 313 15.95 -12.14 0.17
CA ARG A 313 16.41 -10.78 0.47
C ARG A 313 15.28 -9.74 0.50
N LEU A 314 14.32 -9.81 -0.43
CA LEU A 314 13.22 -8.85 -0.47
C LEU A 314 12.20 -9.11 0.63
N ILE A 315 11.95 -10.38 0.96
CA ILE A 315 11.12 -10.77 2.10
C ILE A 315 11.73 -10.21 3.39
N ASP A 316 13.02 -10.43 3.58
CA ASP A 316 13.74 -9.98 4.76
C ASP A 316 13.78 -8.45 4.85
N GLU A 317 14.01 -7.74 3.74
CA GLU A 317 13.97 -6.27 3.66
C GLU A 317 12.58 -5.71 4.00
N ALA A 318 11.51 -6.31 3.46
CA ALA A 318 10.14 -5.91 3.74
C ALA A 318 9.80 -6.09 5.22
N LEU A 319 10.14 -7.25 5.79
CA LEU A 319 9.84 -7.59 7.17
C LEU A 319 10.67 -6.73 8.14
N TRP A 320 11.94 -6.50 7.85
CA TRP A 320 12.81 -5.70 8.71
C TRP A 320 12.27 -4.28 8.93
N ARG A 321 11.63 -3.70 7.90
CA ARG A 321 10.95 -2.41 8.03
C ARG A 321 9.72 -2.45 8.94
N SER A 322 9.10 -3.61 9.13
CA SER A 322 7.91 -3.79 9.97
C SER A 322 8.22 -4.36 11.35
N VAL A 323 9.41 -4.92 11.58
CA VAL A 323 9.82 -5.48 12.89
C VAL A 323 10.01 -4.37 13.93
N ALA A 324 9.44 -4.58 15.11
CA ALA A 324 9.64 -3.74 16.28
C ALA A 324 11.09 -3.88 16.73
N ARG A 325 11.72 -2.76 17.06
CA ARG A 325 13.07 -2.81 17.61
C ARG A 325 13.01 -3.67 18.89
N PRO A 326 13.87 -4.69 19.03
CA PRO A 326 13.87 -5.51 20.23
C PRO A 326 14.09 -4.60 21.45
N ALA A 327 13.36 -4.85 22.52
CA ALA A 327 13.60 -4.17 23.78
C ALA A 327 15.05 -4.44 24.21
N VAL A 328 15.77 -3.38 24.57
CA VAL A 328 17.08 -3.53 25.20
C VAL A 328 16.82 -4.08 26.60
N ASP A 329 16.95 -5.38 26.75
CA ASP A 329 16.66 -6.10 27.99
C ASP A 329 17.85 -6.07 28.97
N CYS A 330 18.42 -4.87 29.12
CA CYS A 330 19.45 -4.60 30.10
C CYS A 330 19.37 -3.14 30.55
N THR A 331 19.72 -2.89 31.80
CA THR A 331 19.92 -1.53 32.30
C THR A 331 21.19 -0.98 31.67
N ILE A 332 21.06 -0.02 30.76
CA ILE A 332 22.21 0.71 30.22
C ILE A 332 22.77 1.60 31.32
N ASP A 333 24.07 1.46 31.61
CA ASP A 333 24.80 2.48 32.37
C ASP A 333 25.01 3.70 31.47
N ALA A 334 24.04 4.60 31.48
CA ALA A 334 24.03 5.82 30.67
C ALA A 334 25.27 6.69 30.92
N ALA A 335 25.78 6.71 32.17
CA ALA A 335 26.97 7.49 32.52
C ALA A 335 28.23 6.85 31.92
N ALA A 336 28.36 5.53 32.00
CA ALA A 336 29.46 4.82 31.35
C ALA A 336 29.40 4.94 29.82
N TYR A 337 28.21 4.89 29.22
CA TYR A 337 28.02 5.07 27.79
C TYR A 337 28.48 6.45 27.31
N LEU A 338 27.98 7.54 27.93
CA LEU A 338 28.38 8.89 27.56
C LEU A 338 29.87 9.16 27.85
N LYS A 339 30.42 8.53 28.89
CA LYS A 339 31.86 8.60 29.20
C LYS A 339 32.72 7.86 28.17
N ALA A 340 32.26 6.71 27.67
CA ALA A 340 32.94 5.95 26.62
C ALA A 340 32.81 6.60 25.24
N ASN A 341 31.82 7.47 25.04
CA ASN A 341 31.50 8.15 23.79
C ASN A 341 31.47 9.68 24.00
N PRO A 342 32.63 10.31 24.22
CA PRO A 342 32.72 11.72 24.60
C PRO A 342 32.24 12.70 23.52
N ASP A 343 32.13 12.25 22.27
CA ASP A 343 31.53 13.01 21.17
C ASP A 343 30.02 13.25 21.34
N LEU A 344 29.36 12.46 22.20
CA LEU A 344 27.96 12.65 22.56
C LEU A 344 27.77 13.69 23.70
N ALA A 345 28.86 14.15 24.31
CA ALA A 345 28.81 15.06 25.44
C ALA A 345 28.18 16.40 25.03
N GLY A 346 27.09 16.77 25.71
CA GLY A 346 26.34 17.99 25.41
C GLY A 346 25.29 17.86 24.29
N HIS A 347 25.25 16.72 23.60
CA HIS A 347 24.27 16.43 22.54
C HIS A 347 23.21 15.41 22.96
N VAL A 348 23.53 14.53 23.91
CA VAL A 348 22.61 13.48 24.40
C VAL A 348 22.52 13.57 25.91
N ALA A 349 21.32 13.73 26.45
CA ALA A 349 21.11 13.75 27.89
C ALA A 349 21.21 12.34 28.49
N LEU A 350 21.50 12.24 29.80
CA LEU A 350 21.64 10.95 30.50
C LEU A 350 20.39 10.05 30.34
N HIS A 351 19.19 10.64 30.36
CA HIS A 351 17.94 9.88 30.21
C HIS A 351 17.65 9.48 28.76
N GLU A 352 18.28 10.13 27.78
CA GLU A 352 18.16 9.84 26.35
C GLU A 352 19.24 8.86 25.88
N ALA A 353 20.28 8.62 26.68
CA ALA A 353 21.41 7.77 26.36
C ALA A 353 21.02 6.37 25.87
N GLN A 354 20.00 5.77 26.49
CA GLN A 354 19.48 4.47 26.10
C GLN A 354 18.79 4.49 24.74
N ASP A 355 17.94 5.49 24.51
CA ASP A 355 17.24 5.66 23.25
C ASP A 355 18.22 6.01 22.12
N HIS A 356 19.16 6.93 22.36
CA HIS A 356 20.22 7.28 21.43
C HIS A 356 21.10 6.07 21.08
N TRP A 357 21.53 5.28 22.07
CA TRP A 357 22.31 4.08 21.78
C TRP A 357 21.50 3.06 20.96
N ARG A 358 20.25 2.81 21.34
CA ARG A 358 19.37 1.88 20.62
C ARG A 358 19.14 2.32 19.17
N ASP A 359 18.99 3.62 18.95
CA ASP A 359 18.52 4.17 17.68
C ASP A 359 19.66 4.50 16.71
N CYS A 360 20.81 4.94 17.23
CA CYS A 360 21.99 5.34 16.46
C CYS A 360 23.24 4.55 16.88
N GLY A 361 23.50 4.46 18.18
CA GLY A 361 24.74 3.88 18.71
C GLY A 361 25.00 2.42 18.33
N LEU A 362 23.95 1.59 18.19
CA LEU A 362 24.07 0.20 17.75
C LEU A 362 24.54 0.10 16.29
N ILE A 363 24.05 0.99 15.42
CA ILE A 363 24.43 1.08 14.00
C ILE A 363 25.85 1.62 13.88
N GLU A 364 26.19 2.60 14.73
CA GLU A 364 27.51 3.22 14.84
C GLU A 364 28.53 2.35 15.60
N GLN A 365 28.15 1.13 16.02
CA GLN A 365 29.01 0.17 16.74
C GLN A 365 29.61 0.72 18.04
N ARG A 366 28.88 1.60 18.73
CA ARG A 366 29.34 2.24 19.96
C ARG A 366 29.36 1.28 21.14
N LEU A 367 30.43 1.37 21.92
CA LEU A 367 30.63 0.57 23.13
C LEU A 367 29.66 1.02 24.23
N VAL A 368 28.89 0.08 24.78
CA VAL A 368 28.15 0.25 26.03
C VAL A 368 28.63 -0.82 27.02
N PRO A 369 29.46 -0.44 28.00
CA PRO A 369 29.95 -1.37 29.00
C PRO A 369 28.80 -2.02 29.79
N GLY A 370 28.83 -3.35 29.94
CA GLY A 370 27.87 -4.10 30.76
C GLY A 370 26.52 -4.41 30.09
N THR A 371 26.32 -3.97 28.84
CA THR A 371 25.09 -4.25 28.08
C THR A 371 25.23 -5.52 27.25
N ASN A 372 24.32 -6.47 27.46
CA ASN A 372 24.15 -7.64 26.59
C ASN A 372 22.71 -7.67 26.08
N ILE A 373 22.50 -7.22 24.83
CA ILE A 373 21.19 -7.23 24.16
C ILE A 373 20.67 -8.65 23.85
N PHE A 374 21.50 -9.68 24.05
CA PHE A 374 21.14 -11.08 23.88
C PHE A 374 21.08 -11.84 25.20
N ALA A 375 21.10 -11.16 26.36
CA ALA A 375 21.16 -11.80 27.67
C ALA A 375 20.04 -12.83 27.89
N ASN A 376 18.85 -12.57 27.35
CA ASN A 376 17.68 -13.46 27.43
C ASN A 376 17.45 -14.28 26.16
N ARG A 377 18.38 -14.25 25.19
CA ARG A 377 18.29 -15.09 23.99
C ARG A 377 18.68 -16.52 24.36
N VAL A 378 17.67 -17.34 24.61
CA VAL A 378 17.85 -18.78 24.79
C VAL A 378 17.96 -19.43 23.41
N LEU A 379 19.09 -20.10 23.16
CA LEU A 379 19.29 -20.95 21.99
C LEU A 379 19.00 -22.39 22.40
N HIS A 380 17.99 -23.02 21.78
CA HIS A 380 17.75 -24.44 21.97
C HIS A 380 18.55 -25.27 20.96
N LEU A 381 18.84 -26.53 21.27
CA LEU A 381 19.56 -27.43 20.35
C LEU A 381 18.84 -27.57 19.00
N GLU A 382 17.51 -27.52 19.01
CA GLU A 382 16.67 -27.55 17.81
C GLU A 382 16.86 -26.31 16.94
N ASP A 383 17.09 -25.14 17.55
CA ASP A 383 17.40 -23.90 16.82
C ASP A 383 18.74 -24.03 16.10
N LEU A 384 19.75 -24.60 16.76
CA LEU A 384 21.03 -24.89 16.12
C LEU A 384 20.80 -25.74 14.87
N GLY A 385 20.07 -26.86 14.96
CA GLY A 385 19.75 -27.69 13.79
C GLY A 385 18.99 -26.97 12.67
N ARG A 386 18.10 -26.03 13.03
CA ARG A 386 17.30 -25.24 12.07
C ARG A 386 18.12 -24.16 11.36
N TYR A 387 19.11 -23.58 12.03
CA TYR A 387 19.99 -22.53 11.52
C TYR A 387 21.38 -23.04 11.09
N CYS A 388 21.66 -24.33 11.27
CA CYS A 388 22.94 -25.02 10.97
C CYS A 388 23.42 -24.89 9.52
N ALA A 389 22.55 -24.51 8.58
CA ALA A 389 22.98 -24.28 7.19
C ALA A 389 23.85 -23.01 7.03
N GLY A 390 23.86 -22.09 8.01
CA GLY A 390 24.51 -20.78 7.89
C GLY A 390 25.84 -20.59 8.62
N GLY A 391 26.26 -21.53 9.47
CA GLY A 391 27.44 -21.33 10.34
C GLY A 391 27.23 -20.30 11.46
N VAL A 392 28.32 -19.92 12.15
CA VAL A 392 28.35 -18.98 13.28
C VAL A 392 29.41 -17.91 13.02
N ASN A 393 29.05 -16.63 13.19
CA ASN A 393 30.02 -15.54 13.24
C ASN A 393 30.56 -15.41 14.67
N LEU A 394 31.83 -15.71 14.88
CA LEU A 394 32.51 -15.63 16.17
C LEU A 394 33.32 -14.33 16.27
N PHE A 395 32.84 -13.41 17.11
CA PHE A 395 33.56 -12.19 17.46
C PHE A 395 34.34 -12.41 18.76
N GLY A 396 35.67 -12.33 18.72
CA GLY A 396 36.49 -12.49 19.93
C GLY A 396 37.91 -11.93 19.77
N PRO A 397 38.66 -11.67 20.87
CA PRO A 397 40.04 -11.20 20.81
C PRO A 397 40.99 -12.37 20.48
N LEU A 398 40.83 -12.93 19.29
CA LEU A 398 41.41 -14.21 18.88
C LEU A 398 42.94 -14.15 18.78
N SER A 399 43.52 -13.00 18.44
CA SER A 399 44.98 -12.76 18.43
C SER A 399 45.57 -12.37 19.80
N VAL A 400 44.75 -12.02 20.80
CA VAL A 400 45.29 -11.57 22.08
C VAL A 400 45.77 -12.75 22.92
N ALA A 401 47.00 -12.65 23.41
CA ALA A 401 47.56 -13.57 24.40
C ALA A 401 47.04 -13.25 25.82
N SER A 402 45.72 -13.33 26.01
CA SER A 402 45.03 -13.11 27.29
C SER A 402 44.14 -14.29 27.64
N GLY A 403 43.65 -14.35 28.89
CA GLY A 403 42.65 -15.35 29.30
C GLY A 403 41.37 -15.29 28.46
N LEU A 404 40.93 -14.08 28.08
CA LEU A 404 39.80 -13.88 27.17
C LEU A 404 40.09 -14.40 25.75
N GLY A 405 41.30 -14.15 25.23
CA GLY A 405 41.71 -14.67 23.92
C GLY A 405 41.84 -16.20 23.92
N ALA A 406 42.31 -16.79 25.02
CA ALA A 406 42.35 -18.23 25.20
C ALA A 406 40.95 -18.85 25.23
N ALA A 407 39.99 -18.21 25.91
CA ALA A 407 38.60 -18.65 25.93
C ALA A 407 37.96 -18.55 24.54
N ALA A 408 38.15 -17.44 23.82
CA ALA A 408 37.60 -17.24 22.48
C ALA A 408 38.10 -18.31 21.48
N ARG A 409 39.41 -18.61 21.49
CA ARG A 409 39.98 -19.70 20.68
C ARG A 409 39.44 -21.07 21.09
N GLY A 410 39.26 -21.31 22.39
CA GLY A 410 38.64 -22.55 22.89
C GLY A 410 37.21 -22.75 22.38
N TYR A 411 36.38 -21.71 22.36
CA TYR A 411 35.03 -21.78 21.80
C TYR A 411 35.03 -22.04 20.29
N ARG A 412 35.89 -21.36 19.53
CA ARG A 412 36.09 -21.63 18.11
C ARG A 412 36.41 -23.09 17.85
N ASP A 413 37.40 -23.62 18.55
CA ASP A 413 37.90 -24.98 18.34
C ASP A 413 36.81 -26.01 18.68
N ALA A 414 36.04 -25.77 19.74
CA ALA A 414 34.90 -26.60 20.11
C ALA A 414 33.78 -26.58 19.05
N MET A 415 33.44 -25.42 18.49
CA MET A 415 32.43 -25.28 17.43
C MET A 415 32.86 -26.01 16.15
N ARG A 416 34.13 -25.86 15.74
CA ARG A 416 34.69 -26.58 14.59
C ARG A 416 34.68 -28.09 14.80
N ALA A 417 35.05 -28.56 15.99
CA ALA A 417 35.01 -29.99 16.33
C ALA A 417 33.58 -30.56 16.29
N ALA A 418 32.56 -29.73 16.55
CA ALA A 418 31.15 -30.09 16.43
C ALA A 418 30.61 -30.03 14.98
N GLY A 419 31.46 -29.73 13.98
CA GLY A 419 31.06 -29.64 12.57
C GLY A 419 30.31 -28.35 12.22
N ILE A 420 30.38 -27.32 13.07
CA ILE A 420 29.76 -26.01 12.83
C ILE A 420 30.74 -25.15 12.04
N THR A 421 30.31 -24.60 10.89
CA THR A 421 31.08 -23.60 10.14
C THR A 421 31.21 -22.33 10.99
N VAL A 422 32.43 -21.81 11.17
CA VAL A 422 32.69 -20.60 11.99
C VAL A 422 33.43 -19.56 11.16
N ASP A 423 32.83 -18.38 11.02
CA ASP A 423 33.48 -17.18 10.50
C ASP A 423 34.06 -16.38 11.66
N GLU A 424 35.37 -16.19 11.65
CA GLU A 424 36.12 -15.55 12.74
C GLU A 424 36.28 -14.04 12.50
N TYR A 425 35.91 -13.24 13.49
CA TYR A 425 36.11 -11.80 13.50
C TYR A 425 36.96 -11.44 14.72
N ASP A 426 38.23 -11.10 14.48
CA ASP A 426 39.15 -10.75 15.55
C ASP A 426 38.95 -9.31 16.02
N VAL A 427 38.35 -9.15 17.20
CA VAL A 427 38.06 -7.84 17.80
C VAL A 427 39.16 -7.40 18.78
N ALA A 428 40.35 -7.99 18.72
CA ALA A 428 41.50 -7.60 19.55
C ALA A 428 41.77 -6.09 19.55
N GLY A 429 41.62 -5.43 18.39
CA GLY A 429 41.78 -3.98 18.24
C GLY A 429 40.79 -3.17 19.08
N ALA A 430 39.54 -3.64 19.21
CA ALA A 430 38.51 -2.98 20.02
C ALA A 430 38.77 -3.08 21.54
N THR A 431 39.62 -4.02 21.97
CA THR A 431 40.02 -4.20 23.37
C THR A 431 41.30 -3.45 23.75
N GLN A 432 41.97 -2.80 22.79
CA GLN A 432 43.20 -2.02 23.00
C GLN A 432 42.96 -0.53 22.70
N PRO A 433 43.08 0.38 23.69
CA PRO A 433 42.92 1.81 23.45
C PRO A 433 43.90 2.31 22.36
N GLY A 434 43.38 2.91 21.29
CA GLY A 434 44.18 3.56 20.24
C GLY A 434 44.54 2.70 19.01
N LYS A 435 44.04 1.46 18.89
CA LYS A 435 44.12 0.69 17.65
C LYS A 435 42.75 0.65 16.98
N GLY A 436 42.67 1.12 15.73
CA GLY A 436 41.43 1.08 14.95
C GLY A 436 40.96 -0.36 14.73
N PHE A 437 39.64 -0.55 14.70
CA PHE A 437 38.99 -1.75 14.20
C PHE A 437 38.70 -1.53 12.71
N ASP A 438 39.34 -2.28 11.82
CA ASP A 438 39.01 -2.28 10.40
C ASP A 438 38.23 -3.57 10.05
N PRO A 439 36.91 -3.49 9.83
CA PRO A 439 36.12 -4.66 9.45
C PRO A 439 36.42 -5.17 8.04
N GLN A 440 37.24 -4.49 7.24
CA GLN A 440 37.66 -4.93 5.90
C GLN A 440 38.97 -5.73 5.91
N GLU A 441 39.73 -5.75 7.01
CA GLU A 441 40.90 -6.62 7.18
C GLU A 441 40.50 -7.99 7.78
N SER A 442 39.42 -8.60 7.28
CA SER A 442 39.28 -10.05 7.44
C SER A 442 40.27 -10.73 6.51
N PRO A 443 41.06 -11.71 6.97
CA PRO A 443 41.80 -12.56 6.04
C PRO A 443 40.78 -13.29 5.16
N HIS A 444 40.61 -12.86 3.92
CA HIS A 444 40.10 -13.74 2.88
C HIS A 444 41.11 -14.88 2.74
N PHE A 445 40.81 -16.01 3.36
CA PHE A 445 41.48 -17.27 3.07
C PHE A 445 40.45 -18.24 2.46
N PRO A 446 40.89 -19.06 1.49
CA PRO A 446 40.05 -19.66 0.44
C PRO A 446 38.97 -20.62 0.92
#